data_AF-A0AAE8ZY15-F1
#
_entry.id   AF-A0AAE8ZY15-F1
#
_cell.length_a   1.000
_cell.length_b   1.000
_cell.length_c   1.000
_cell.angle_alpha   90.00
_cell.angle_beta   90.00
_cell.angle_gamma   90.00
#
_symmetry.space_group_name_H-M   'P 1'
#
loop_
_entity.id
_entity.type
_entity.pdbx_description
1 polymer ?
#
loop_
_entity_poly.entity_id
_entity_poly.type
_entity_poly.pdbx_seq_one_letter_code
_entity_poly.pdbx_strand_id
1 'polypeptide(L)'
;MMLQASRLGGIVTKRGGATGLMVHRDTKENNLNVKFKFTPENEDRIKAICAIYPEGHKAGALIPLLDLAQRQHGWLPISAMHEVARILEVPRMRAYEVATFYTMFNRQPVGKYFLQVCATTPCMLRGAETITETIEKKLGIHAGETTKDGLFTLAEVECLGACVNAPMIQINDDYFEDLTPKDVHEILDDLKAGRKPAAGPRSGRLAAEPFGELTSLKETPPGPGFGLQAALK
;
A
#
# COMPACT_ATOMS: atom_id res chain seq x y z
N MET A 1 36.17 -1.76 29.61
CA MET A 1 35.72 -1.11 28.36
C MET A 1 34.31 -1.59 28.08
N MET A 2 33.36 -0.64 28.13
CA MET A 2 31.91 -0.84 28.04
C MET A 2 31.52 -1.52 26.72
N LEU A 3 30.95 -2.74 26.79
CA LEU A 3 30.19 -3.34 25.70
C LEU A 3 28.73 -2.90 25.87
N GLN A 4 28.24 -2.24 24.82
CA GLN A 4 27.03 -1.44 24.77
C GLN A 4 25.76 -2.23 25.14
N ALA A 5 25.12 -1.77 26.22
CA ALA A 5 23.70 -1.92 26.43
C ALA A 5 22.94 -1.01 25.44
N SER A 6 22.51 -1.54 24.29
CA SER A 6 21.61 -0.80 23.38
C SER A 6 20.60 -1.66 22.63
N ARG A 7 20.49 -2.97 22.90
CA ARG A 7 19.55 -3.88 22.20
C ARG A 7 18.11 -3.89 22.75
N LEU A 8 17.72 -2.94 23.58
CA LEU A 8 16.38 -2.92 24.23
C LEU A 8 15.49 -1.72 23.85
N GLY A 9 15.87 -0.93 22.83
CA GLY A 9 15.19 0.33 22.48
C GLY A 9 14.33 0.34 21.22
N GLY A 10 14.15 -0.77 20.51
CA GLY A 10 13.51 -0.77 19.19
C GLY A 10 12.61 -1.98 18.95
N ILE A 11 11.48 -2.07 19.66
CA ILE A 11 10.40 -3.00 19.28
C ILE A 11 9.42 -2.22 18.40
N VAL A 12 9.88 -1.79 17.23
CA VAL A 12 8.99 -1.60 16.08
C VAL A 12 9.33 -2.78 15.19
N THR A 13 8.42 -3.73 15.11
CA THR A 13 8.59 -4.92 14.28
C THR A 13 8.81 -4.48 12.84
N LYS A 14 9.85 -5.02 12.17
CA LYS A 14 10.14 -4.78 10.75
C LYS A 14 8.91 -4.94 9.84
N ARG A 15 7.95 -5.77 10.27
CA ARG A 15 6.72 -6.15 9.55
C ARG A 15 5.44 -5.47 10.04
N GLY A 16 5.54 -4.43 10.87
CA GLY A 16 4.38 -3.73 11.44
C GLY A 16 3.74 -2.66 10.53
N GLY A 17 4.21 -2.51 9.29
CA GLY A 17 3.99 -1.29 8.52
C GLY A 17 4.48 -0.04 9.27
N ALA A 18 4.11 1.15 8.82
CA ALA A 18 4.47 2.41 9.48
C ALA A 18 3.82 2.61 10.87
N THR A 19 3.09 1.63 11.43
CA THR A 19 2.24 1.83 12.62
C THR A 19 2.34 0.70 13.66
N GLY A 20 3.48 0.57 14.32
CA GLY A 20 3.68 -0.47 15.34
C GLY A 20 2.81 -0.35 16.61
N LEU A 21 2.24 0.84 16.92
CA LEU A 21 1.43 1.04 18.14
C LEU A 21 -0.06 0.89 17.86
N MET A 22 -0.75 0.03 18.62
CA MET A 22 -2.22 -0.19 18.51
C MET A 22 -3.05 0.68 19.45
N VAL A 23 -2.40 1.63 20.14
CA VAL A 23 -3.06 2.60 21.03
C VAL A 23 -2.75 4.01 20.55
N HIS A 24 -3.73 4.91 20.67
CA HIS A 24 -3.55 6.32 20.35
C HIS A 24 -3.10 7.10 21.58
N ARG A 25 -2.18 8.04 21.37
CA ARG A 25 -1.80 9.08 22.33
C ARG A 25 -1.80 10.40 21.58
N ASP A 26 -2.44 11.40 22.15
CA ASP A 26 -2.52 12.72 21.54
C ASP A 26 -1.11 13.30 21.36
N THR A 27 -0.76 13.62 20.12
CA THR A 27 0.45 14.38 19.78
C THR A 27 0.05 15.75 19.25
N LYS A 28 1.01 16.64 18.99
CA LYS A 28 0.71 17.95 18.40
C LYS A 28 0.06 17.84 17.02
N GLU A 29 0.45 16.82 16.25
CA GLU A 29 0.05 16.60 14.86
C GLU A 29 -1.13 15.61 14.73
N ASN A 30 -1.35 14.75 15.72
CA ASN A 30 -2.43 13.77 15.73
C ASN A 30 -3.22 13.87 17.05
N ASN A 31 -4.27 14.67 17.04
CA ASN A 31 -5.20 14.85 18.16
C ASN A 31 -6.57 15.31 17.63
N LEU A 32 -7.54 15.44 18.54
CA LEU A 32 -8.92 15.84 18.20
C LEU A 32 -9.08 17.30 17.77
N ASN A 33 -8.12 18.17 18.06
CA ASN A 33 -8.16 19.58 17.66
C ASN A 33 -7.72 19.78 16.20
N VAL A 34 -7.01 18.82 15.61
CA VAL A 34 -6.64 18.82 14.19
C VAL A 34 -7.90 18.55 13.37
N LYS A 35 -8.49 19.61 12.79
CA LYS A 35 -9.73 19.49 12.01
C LYS A 35 -9.45 18.83 10.66
N PHE A 36 -10.03 17.65 10.46
CA PHE A 36 -10.12 17.02 9.16
C PHE A 36 -11.53 17.23 8.59
N LYS A 37 -11.61 17.64 7.33
CA LYS A 37 -12.87 17.71 6.57
C LYS A 37 -12.60 17.22 5.15
N PHE A 38 -13.55 16.49 4.58
CA PHE A 38 -13.51 16.11 3.18
C PHE A 38 -13.60 17.33 2.26
N THR A 39 -12.93 17.28 1.12
CA THR A 39 -13.10 18.27 0.05
C THR A 39 -14.48 18.13 -0.59
N PRO A 40 -15.04 19.18 -1.21
CA PRO A 40 -16.35 19.10 -1.87
C PRO A 40 -16.42 17.98 -2.92
N GLU A 41 -15.35 17.77 -3.68
CA GLU A 41 -15.23 16.67 -4.65
C GLU A 41 -15.34 15.29 -3.99
N ASN A 42 -14.74 15.13 -2.81
CA ASN A 42 -14.82 13.89 -2.04
C ASN A 42 -16.17 13.73 -1.34
N GLU A 43 -16.90 14.81 -1.03
CA GLU A 43 -18.28 14.72 -0.53
C GLU A 43 -19.22 14.05 -1.55
N ASP A 44 -19.03 14.31 -2.85
CA ASP A 44 -19.79 13.62 -3.89
C ASP A 44 -19.37 12.14 -4.04
N ARG A 45 -18.07 11.84 -3.90
CA ARG A 45 -17.59 10.44 -3.87
C ARG A 45 -18.15 9.69 -2.66
N ILE A 46 -18.28 10.32 -1.50
CA ILE A 46 -18.88 9.73 -0.31
C ILE A 46 -20.32 9.30 -0.61
N LYS A 47 -21.13 10.17 -1.25
CA LYS A 47 -22.50 9.82 -1.63
C LYS A 47 -22.52 8.62 -2.59
N ALA A 48 -21.63 8.61 -3.59
CA ALA A 48 -21.53 7.52 -4.54
C ALA A 48 -21.15 6.18 -3.86
N ILE A 49 -20.18 6.20 -2.94
CA ILE A 49 -19.78 5.01 -2.17
C ILE A 49 -20.91 4.51 -1.29
N CYS A 50 -21.58 5.41 -0.56
CA CYS A 50 -22.70 5.04 0.30
C CYS A 50 -23.87 4.43 -0.48
N ALA A 51 -24.09 4.86 -1.73
CA ALA A 51 -25.15 4.33 -2.59
C ALA A 51 -24.91 2.89 -3.08
N ILE A 52 -23.68 2.37 -2.98
CA ILE A 52 -23.36 0.97 -3.30
C ILE A 52 -24.00 0.02 -2.27
N TYR A 53 -24.16 0.48 -1.02
CA TYR A 53 -24.63 -0.34 0.08
C TYR A 53 -26.14 -0.17 0.29
N PRO A 54 -26.86 -1.26 0.63
CA PRO A 54 -28.30 -1.19 0.93
C PRO A 54 -28.61 -0.25 2.10
N GLU A 55 -29.84 0.27 2.13
CA GLU A 55 -30.35 1.01 3.28
C GLU A 55 -30.24 0.18 4.58
N GLY A 56 -29.95 0.87 5.68
CA GLY A 56 -29.66 0.23 6.97
C GLY A 56 -28.26 -0.38 7.10
N HIS A 57 -27.51 -0.56 6.00
CA HIS A 57 -26.19 -1.21 5.98
C HIS A 57 -25.04 -0.26 5.59
N LYS A 58 -25.20 1.05 5.86
CA LYS A 58 -24.19 2.08 5.58
C LYS A 58 -22.82 1.79 6.21
N ALA A 59 -22.77 1.03 7.30
CA ALA A 59 -21.53 0.59 7.93
C ALA A 59 -20.60 -0.18 6.97
N GLY A 60 -21.13 -0.80 5.90
CA GLY A 60 -20.32 -1.44 4.86
C GLY A 60 -19.38 -0.46 4.13
N ALA A 61 -19.71 0.82 4.07
CA ALA A 61 -18.88 1.85 3.46
C ALA A 61 -17.67 2.28 4.32
N LEU A 62 -17.46 1.69 5.50
CA LEU A 62 -16.42 2.11 6.43
C LEU A 62 -15.00 1.98 5.85
N ILE A 63 -14.68 0.87 5.19
CA ILE A 63 -13.35 0.65 4.59
C ILE A 63 -13.11 1.65 3.43
N PRO A 64 -13.98 1.77 2.42
CA PRO A 64 -13.77 2.72 1.32
C PRO A 64 -13.70 4.18 1.78
N LEU A 65 -14.48 4.59 2.80
CA LEU A 65 -14.42 5.96 3.30
C LEU A 65 -13.16 6.27 4.10
N LEU A 66 -12.65 5.30 4.87
CA LEU A 66 -11.34 5.43 5.51
C LEU A 66 -10.22 5.49 4.45
N ASP A 67 -10.30 4.68 3.39
CA ASP A 67 -9.33 4.76 2.28
C ASP A 67 -9.39 6.11 1.57
N LEU A 68 -10.59 6.64 1.32
CA LEU A 68 -10.77 7.96 0.72
C LEU A 68 -10.18 9.07 1.62
N ALA A 69 -10.36 8.98 2.93
CA ALA A 69 -9.78 9.92 3.88
C ALA A 69 -8.24 9.85 3.85
N GLN A 70 -7.68 8.64 3.81
CA GLN A 70 -6.25 8.43 3.67
C GLN A 70 -5.72 8.96 2.34
N ARG A 71 -6.40 8.76 1.22
CA ARG A 71 -6.00 9.31 -0.09
C ARG A 71 -6.00 10.84 -0.11
N GLN A 72 -6.92 11.47 0.63
CA GLN A 72 -6.97 12.93 0.73
C GLN A 72 -5.84 13.48 1.60
N HIS A 73 -5.52 12.82 2.72
CA HIS A 73 -4.58 13.36 3.72
C HIS A 73 -3.16 12.75 3.66
N GLY A 74 -2.99 11.63 2.97
CA GLY A 74 -1.78 10.80 2.93
C GLY A 74 -1.71 9.72 4.02
N TRP A 75 -2.39 9.95 5.15
CA TRP A 75 -2.47 9.04 6.31
C TRP A 75 -3.76 9.33 7.09
N LEU A 76 -4.07 8.56 8.13
CA LEU A 76 -5.30 8.62 8.91
C LEU A 76 -5.06 9.19 10.32
N PRO A 77 -5.29 10.51 10.52
CA PRO A 77 -5.37 11.10 11.84
C PRO A 77 -6.66 10.64 12.55
N ILE A 78 -6.65 10.72 13.88
CA ILE A 78 -7.83 10.35 14.69
C ILE A 78 -9.08 11.16 14.32
N SER A 79 -8.90 12.42 13.89
CA SER A 79 -9.99 13.28 13.43
C SER A 79 -10.62 12.82 12.11
N ALA A 80 -9.85 12.23 11.21
CA ALA A 80 -10.39 11.63 9.99
C ALA A 80 -11.26 10.40 10.30
N MET A 81 -10.81 9.54 11.22
CA MET A 81 -11.59 8.39 11.68
C MET A 81 -12.91 8.81 12.35
N HIS A 82 -12.86 9.89 13.15
CA HIS A 82 -14.05 10.49 13.75
C HIS A 82 -15.04 11.00 12.70
N GLU A 83 -14.54 11.69 11.67
CA GLU A 83 -15.39 12.25 10.63
C GLU A 83 -16.07 11.15 9.80
N VAL A 84 -15.34 10.09 9.45
CA VAL A 84 -15.92 8.92 8.78
C VAL A 84 -16.97 8.25 9.66
N ALA A 85 -16.70 8.06 10.95
CA ALA A 85 -17.66 7.49 11.89
C ALA A 85 -18.93 8.35 12.01
N ARG A 86 -18.79 9.68 11.99
CA ARG A 86 -19.90 10.64 12.00
C ARG A 86 -20.76 10.53 10.75
N ILE A 87 -20.15 10.45 9.57
CA ILE A 87 -20.86 10.35 8.28
C ILE A 87 -21.66 9.06 8.17
N LEU A 88 -21.09 7.94 8.64
CA LEU A 88 -21.72 6.62 8.58
C LEU A 88 -22.63 6.31 9.78
N GLU A 89 -22.72 7.22 10.75
CA GLU A 89 -23.52 7.07 11.98
C GLU A 89 -23.14 5.81 12.78
N VAL A 90 -21.86 5.44 12.75
CA VAL A 90 -21.32 4.29 13.50
C VAL A 90 -20.53 4.73 14.73
N PRO A 91 -20.43 3.89 15.78
CA PRO A 91 -19.56 4.17 16.91
C PRO A 91 -18.11 4.35 16.47
N ARG A 92 -17.44 5.40 16.95
CA ARG A 92 -16.03 5.71 16.65
C ARG A 92 -15.08 4.53 16.87
N MET A 93 -15.36 3.70 17.87
CA MET A 93 -14.56 2.50 18.16
C MET A 93 -14.52 1.53 16.98
N ARG A 94 -15.61 1.40 16.21
CA ARG A 94 -15.64 0.53 15.01
C ARG A 94 -14.72 1.04 13.91
N ALA A 95 -14.63 2.36 13.74
CA ALA A 95 -13.66 2.95 12.82
C ALA A 95 -12.21 2.68 13.27
N TYR A 96 -11.94 2.71 14.58
CA TYR A 96 -10.61 2.39 15.12
C TYR A 96 -10.23 0.93 14.93
N GLU A 97 -11.15 0.01 15.23
CA GLU A 97 -10.95 -1.42 15.03
C GLU A 97 -10.54 -1.68 13.58
N VAL A 98 -11.30 -1.17 12.61
CA VAL A 98 -10.99 -1.31 11.18
C VAL A 98 -9.65 -0.65 10.82
N ALA A 99 -9.41 0.59 11.26
CA ALA A 99 -8.16 1.29 10.95
C ALA A 99 -6.91 0.64 11.56
N THR A 100 -7.05 -0.10 12.67
CA THR A 100 -5.94 -0.85 13.29
C THR A 100 -5.79 -2.26 12.73
N PHE A 101 -6.87 -2.85 12.22
CA PHE A 101 -6.89 -4.22 11.72
C PHE A 101 -6.28 -4.34 10.31
N TYR A 102 -6.62 -3.42 9.41
CA TYR A 102 -6.10 -3.45 8.03
C TYR A 102 -4.78 -2.70 7.92
N THR A 103 -3.75 -3.38 7.41
CA THR A 103 -2.38 -2.89 7.33
C THR A 103 -2.16 -1.76 6.31
N MET A 104 -3.10 -1.56 5.37
CA MET A 104 -3.07 -0.44 4.43
C MET A 104 -3.30 0.91 5.11
N PHE A 105 -3.96 0.92 6.27
CA PHE A 105 -4.33 2.14 6.97
C PHE A 105 -3.16 2.71 7.76
N ASN A 106 -2.55 3.76 7.22
CA ASN A 106 -1.41 4.45 7.82
C ASN A 106 -1.92 5.42 8.89
N ARG A 107 -1.79 5.07 10.16
CA ARG A 107 -2.16 5.88 11.34
C ARG A 107 -1.04 6.80 11.86
N GLN A 108 0.12 6.78 11.19
CA GLN A 108 1.23 7.71 11.42
C GLN A 108 1.55 8.41 10.10
N PRO A 109 2.11 9.64 10.13
CA PRO A 109 2.57 10.31 8.93
C PRO A 109 3.57 9.44 8.17
N VAL A 110 3.26 9.14 6.91
CA VAL A 110 4.17 8.49 5.97
C VAL A 110 4.67 9.51 4.95
N GLY A 111 5.82 9.22 4.35
CA GLY A 111 6.37 10.03 3.27
C GLY A 111 5.50 9.96 2.02
N LYS A 112 5.79 10.86 1.07
CA LYS A 112 5.05 10.98 -0.19
C LYS A 112 4.99 9.66 -1.00
N TYR A 113 6.05 8.87 -0.93
CA TYR A 113 6.17 7.56 -1.57
C TYR A 113 6.32 6.48 -0.51
N PHE A 114 5.27 5.67 -0.35
CA PHE A 114 5.27 4.54 0.56
C PHE A 114 5.76 3.29 -0.19
N LEU A 115 7.01 2.90 0.09
CA LEU A 115 7.71 1.77 -0.50
C LEU A 115 7.37 0.50 0.29
N GLN A 116 6.65 -0.42 -0.33
CA GLN A 116 6.20 -1.67 0.27
C GLN A 116 6.90 -2.84 -0.44
N VAL A 117 7.88 -3.44 0.23
CA VAL A 117 8.64 -4.57 -0.33
C VAL A 117 8.02 -5.88 0.14
N CYS A 118 7.64 -6.76 -0.80
CA CYS A 118 7.12 -8.09 -0.47
C CYS A 118 8.28 -8.99 0.01
N ALA A 119 8.19 -9.47 1.25
CA ALA A 119 9.20 -10.35 1.85
C ALA A 119 8.70 -11.78 2.11
N THR A 120 7.60 -12.18 1.46
CA THR A 120 7.10 -13.56 1.56
C THR A 120 7.96 -14.55 0.77
N THR A 121 7.81 -15.84 1.07
CA THR A 121 8.68 -16.92 0.55
C THR A 121 8.94 -16.86 -0.96
N PRO A 122 7.95 -16.66 -1.86
CA PRO A 122 8.24 -16.59 -3.30
C PRO A 122 9.18 -15.45 -3.69
N CYS A 123 9.00 -14.27 -3.09
CA CYS A 123 9.85 -13.11 -3.31
C CYS A 123 11.20 -13.27 -2.61
N MET A 124 11.24 -13.83 -1.41
CA MET A 124 12.46 -14.18 -0.68
C MET A 124 13.35 -15.12 -1.49
N LEU A 125 12.78 -16.20 -2.06
CA LEU A 125 13.50 -17.15 -2.93
C LEU A 125 14.06 -16.49 -4.21
N ARG A 126 13.49 -15.36 -4.62
CA ARG A 126 13.91 -14.57 -5.78
C ARG A 126 14.80 -13.37 -5.43
N GLY A 127 15.20 -13.23 -4.16
CA GLY A 127 16.16 -12.21 -3.74
C GLY A 127 15.54 -10.90 -3.24
N ALA A 128 14.31 -10.91 -2.73
CA ALA A 128 13.68 -9.70 -2.17
C ALA A 128 14.48 -9.05 -1.03
N GLU A 129 15.24 -9.82 -0.25
CA GLU A 129 16.13 -9.27 0.79
C GLU A 129 17.18 -8.34 0.19
N THR A 130 17.74 -8.70 -0.98
CA THR A 130 18.70 -7.87 -1.70
C THR A 130 18.06 -6.56 -2.17
N ILE A 131 16.78 -6.59 -2.55
CA ILE A 131 16.01 -5.40 -2.92
C ILE A 131 15.83 -4.48 -1.69
N THR A 132 15.39 -5.01 -0.56
CA THR A 132 15.24 -4.23 0.69
C THR A 132 16.57 -3.61 1.11
N GLU A 133 17.66 -4.37 1.14
CA GLU A 133 18.99 -3.85 1.48
C GLU A 133 19.46 -2.75 0.53
N THR A 134 19.14 -2.87 -0.77
CA THR A 134 19.50 -1.87 -1.78
C THR A 134 18.79 -0.55 -1.50
N ILE A 135 17.50 -0.61 -1.14
CA ILE A 135 16.71 0.57 -0.77
C ILE A 135 17.26 1.19 0.52
N GLU A 136 17.50 0.38 1.56
CA GLU A 136 18.06 0.86 2.83
C GLU A 136 19.41 1.57 2.62
N LYS A 137 20.32 0.98 1.84
CA LYS A 137 21.64 1.58 1.53
C LYS A 137 21.53 2.87 0.72
N LYS A 138 20.62 2.94 -0.26
CA LYS A 138 20.44 4.13 -1.12
C LYS A 138 19.80 5.30 -0.38
N LEU A 139 18.81 5.02 0.48
CA LEU A 139 18.04 6.04 1.19
C LEU A 139 18.60 6.38 2.58
N GLY A 140 19.45 5.50 3.15
CA GLY A 140 20.02 5.69 4.48
C GLY A 140 19.00 5.56 5.61
N ILE A 141 18.00 4.69 5.42
CA ILE A 141 16.92 4.40 6.38
C ILE A 141 16.78 2.88 6.56
N HIS A 142 16.09 2.46 7.61
CA HIS A 142 15.69 1.06 7.80
C HIS A 142 14.20 0.83 7.52
N ALA A 143 13.81 -0.44 7.31
CA ALA A 143 12.40 -0.81 7.24
C ALA A 143 11.62 -0.33 8.49
N GLY A 144 10.53 0.40 8.25
CA GLY A 144 9.71 1.09 9.25
C GLY A 144 10.01 2.59 9.39
N GLU A 145 11.07 3.10 8.77
CA GLU A 145 11.48 4.49 8.88
C GLU A 145 11.10 5.33 7.65
N THR A 146 11.12 6.65 7.84
CA THR A 146 10.88 7.65 6.80
C THR A 146 12.11 8.52 6.63
N THR A 147 12.45 8.87 5.39
CA THR A 147 13.58 9.76 5.07
C THR A 147 13.36 11.15 5.68
N LYS A 148 14.46 11.85 6.02
CA LYS A 148 14.40 13.17 6.66
C LYS A 148 13.72 14.25 5.82
N ASP A 149 13.71 14.08 4.50
CA ASP A 149 13.04 14.95 3.54
C ASP A 149 11.53 14.65 3.41
N GLY A 150 11.02 13.62 4.12
CA GLY A 150 9.61 13.22 4.08
C GLY A 150 9.16 12.63 2.75
N LEU A 151 10.08 12.25 1.87
CA LEU A 151 9.75 11.73 0.54
C LEU A 151 9.47 10.24 0.53
N PHE A 152 10.25 9.42 1.25
CA PHE A 152 10.16 7.97 1.18
C PHE A 152 9.97 7.36 2.56
N THR A 153 9.05 6.40 2.65
CA THR A 153 8.91 5.51 3.81
C THR A 153 9.06 4.09 3.34
N LEU A 154 9.92 3.30 4.00
CA LEU A 154 10.14 1.90 3.66
C LEU A 154 9.35 1.00 4.63
N ALA A 155 8.61 0.05 4.10
CA ALA A 155 7.93 -0.99 4.87
C ALA A 155 8.15 -2.37 4.24
N GLU A 156 8.41 -3.36 5.09
CA GLU A 156 8.33 -4.77 4.71
C GLU A 156 6.88 -5.22 4.81
N VAL A 157 6.34 -5.77 3.73
CA VAL A 157 4.95 -6.24 3.66
C VAL A 157 4.89 -7.72 3.27
N GLU A 158 3.72 -8.29 3.47
CA GLU A 158 3.42 -9.67 3.11
C GLU A 158 3.12 -9.80 1.60
N CYS A 159 2.45 -10.87 1.19
CA CYS A 159 2.21 -11.18 -0.22
C CYS A 159 1.35 -10.11 -0.90
N LEU A 160 1.88 -9.52 -1.97
CA LEU A 160 1.18 -8.54 -2.82
C LEU A 160 0.54 -9.16 -4.08
N GLY A 161 0.51 -10.49 -4.20
CA GLY A 161 -0.17 -11.18 -5.29
C GLY A 161 0.55 -11.20 -6.65
N ALA A 162 1.73 -10.60 -6.77
CA ALA A 162 2.56 -10.60 -7.98
C ALA A 162 3.67 -11.66 -7.96
N CYS A 163 3.36 -12.88 -7.50
CA CYS A 163 4.37 -13.92 -7.20
C CYS A 163 5.15 -14.41 -8.41
N VAL A 164 4.50 -14.50 -9.59
CA VAL A 164 5.19 -14.89 -10.83
C VAL A 164 6.14 -13.81 -11.33
N ASN A 165 5.97 -12.58 -10.82
CA ASN A 165 6.72 -11.36 -11.10
C ASN A 165 7.71 -10.98 -9.99
N ALA A 166 8.10 -11.95 -9.17
CA ALA A 166 9.03 -11.75 -8.08
C ALA A 166 10.48 -11.54 -8.56
N PRO A 167 11.28 -10.68 -7.90
CA PRO A 167 10.93 -9.86 -6.74
C PRO A 167 10.25 -8.54 -7.15
N MET A 168 9.38 -8.02 -6.28
CA MET A 168 8.55 -6.85 -6.59
C MET A 168 8.43 -5.89 -5.39
N ILE A 169 8.14 -4.63 -5.69
CA ILE A 169 7.81 -3.59 -4.70
C ILE A 169 6.54 -2.87 -5.16
N GLN A 170 5.69 -2.50 -4.20
CA GLN A 170 4.60 -1.57 -4.44
C GLN A 170 5.03 -0.18 -3.96
N ILE A 171 4.78 0.84 -4.80
CA ILE A 171 4.99 2.24 -4.41
C ILE A 171 3.65 2.94 -4.55
N ASN A 172 3.07 3.34 -3.42
CA ASN A 172 1.69 3.85 -3.36
C ASN A 172 0.71 2.86 -4.03
N ASP A 173 0.14 3.21 -5.19
CA ASP A 173 -0.82 2.35 -5.92
C ASP A 173 -0.16 1.49 -7.01
N ASP A 174 1.09 1.76 -7.39
CA ASP A 174 1.73 1.14 -8.56
C ASP A 174 2.63 -0.06 -8.17
N TYR A 175 2.56 -1.14 -8.95
CA TYR A 175 3.45 -2.29 -8.81
C TYR A 175 4.67 -2.16 -9.72
N PHE A 176 5.84 -2.44 -9.16
CA PHE A 176 7.11 -2.53 -9.89
C PHE A 176 7.65 -3.94 -9.69
N GLU A 177 7.85 -4.62 -10.80
CA GLU A 177 7.94 -6.08 -10.86
C GLU A 177 9.24 -6.54 -11.53
N ASP A 178 9.65 -7.78 -11.28
CA ASP A 178 10.89 -8.39 -11.77
C ASP A 178 12.14 -7.53 -11.55
N LEU A 179 12.29 -7.05 -10.32
CA LEU A 179 13.27 -6.03 -10.02
C LEU A 179 14.67 -6.60 -9.83
N THR A 180 15.64 -5.85 -10.36
CA THR A 180 17.04 -5.96 -9.96
C THR A 180 17.44 -4.76 -9.10
N PRO A 181 18.56 -4.83 -8.35
CA PRO A 181 19.07 -3.69 -7.60
C PRO A 181 19.29 -2.43 -8.45
N LYS A 182 19.65 -2.61 -9.74
CA LYS A 182 19.83 -1.50 -10.68
C LYS A 182 18.50 -0.81 -10.97
N ASP A 183 17.44 -1.59 -11.25
CA ASP A 183 16.12 -1.03 -11.54
C ASP A 183 15.56 -0.26 -10.35
N VAL A 184 15.81 -0.74 -9.13
CA VAL A 184 15.43 -0.04 -7.89
C VAL A 184 16.11 1.32 -7.79
N HIS A 185 17.41 1.41 -8.11
CA HIS A 185 18.10 2.71 -8.14
C HIS A 185 17.48 3.68 -9.14
N GLU A 186 17.19 3.20 -10.35
CA GLU A 186 16.57 4.01 -11.41
C GLU A 186 15.17 4.50 -10.98
N ILE A 187 14.34 3.62 -10.41
CA ILE A 187 13.01 3.96 -9.89
C ILE A 187 13.10 5.02 -8.79
N LEU A 188 14.00 4.86 -7.82
CA LEU A 188 14.17 5.82 -6.74
C LEU A 188 14.67 7.19 -7.23
N ASP A 189 15.61 7.20 -8.17
CA ASP A 189 16.14 8.44 -8.75
C ASP A 189 15.08 9.17 -9.60
N ASP A 190 14.25 8.44 -10.35
CA ASP A 190 13.10 8.98 -11.09
C ASP A 190 12.06 9.61 -10.15
N LEU A 191 11.66 8.89 -9.10
CA LEU A 191 10.68 9.37 -8.13
C LEU A 191 11.18 10.62 -7.39
N LYS A 192 12.47 10.66 -7.06
CA LYS A 192 13.12 11.82 -6.43
C LYS A 192 13.18 13.02 -7.39
N ALA A 193 13.35 12.78 -8.69
CA ALA A 193 13.27 13.80 -9.71
C ALA A 193 11.82 14.21 -10.07
N GLY A 194 10.81 13.62 -9.42
CA GLY A 194 9.39 13.90 -9.66
C GLY A 194 8.83 13.25 -10.93
N ARG A 195 9.58 12.34 -11.56
CA ARG A 195 9.08 11.53 -12.68
C ARG A 195 8.30 10.34 -12.15
N LYS A 196 7.26 9.93 -12.88
CA LYS A 196 6.51 8.70 -12.59
C LYS A 196 7.09 7.55 -13.44
N PRO A 197 7.84 6.61 -12.85
CA PRO A 197 8.35 5.45 -13.58
C PRO A 197 7.19 4.54 -14.02
N ALA A 198 7.37 3.83 -15.13
CA ALA A 198 6.35 2.89 -15.63
C ALA A 198 6.11 1.74 -14.64
N ALA A 199 4.85 1.49 -14.32
CA ALA A 199 4.42 0.36 -13.51
C ALA A 199 4.44 -0.94 -14.34
N GLY A 200 4.78 -2.05 -13.70
CA GLY A 200 4.88 -3.38 -14.32
C GLY A 200 6.29 -3.98 -14.29
N PRO A 201 6.51 -5.07 -15.04
CA PRO A 201 7.77 -5.80 -15.09
C PRO A 201 8.94 -5.00 -15.69
N ARG A 202 10.15 -5.17 -15.14
CA ARG A 202 11.40 -4.53 -15.65
C ARG A 202 12.28 -5.43 -16.51
N SER A 203 11.89 -6.68 -16.64
CA SER A 203 12.63 -7.78 -17.24
C SER A 203 12.42 -7.93 -18.76
N GLY A 204 11.53 -7.12 -19.37
CA GLY A 204 11.24 -7.12 -20.81
C GLY A 204 10.02 -7.94 -21.22
N ARG A 205 9.38 -8.66 -20.29
CA ARG A 205 8.02 -9.18 -20.47
C ARG A 205 6.98 -8.09 -20.16
N LEU A 206 5.76 -8.25 -20.66
CA LEU A 206 4.67 -7.30 -20.52
C LEU A 206 3.93 -7.43 -19.18
N ALA A 207 3.60 -8.66 -18.78
CA ALA A 207 2.86 -8.93 -17.55
C ALA A 207 3.37 -10.24 -16.92
N ALA A 208 2.57 -11.30 -16.98
CA ALA A 208 2.82 -12.57 -16.31
C ALA A 208 3.20 -13.71 -17.27
N GLU A 209 3.47 -13.41 -18.54
CA GLU A 209 3.86 -14.43 -19.51
C GLU A 209 5.25 -15.01 -19.20
N PRO A 210 5.54 -16.22 -19.73
CA PRO A 210 6.89 -16.78 -19.66
C PRO A 210 7.91 -15.84 -20.31
N PHE A 211 9.13 -15.85 -19.78
CA PHE A 211 10.24 -15.09 -20.34
C PHE A 211 10.57 -15.53 -21.77
N GLY A 212 10.72 -14.56 -22.67
CA GLY A 212 11.13 -14.77 -24.06
C GLY A 212 9.94 -14.81 -25.02
N GLU A 213 9.21 -15.93 -25.07
CA GLU A 213 8.07 -16.11 -25.97
C GLU A 213 6.83 -16.63 -25.25
N LEU A 214 5.66 -16.32 -25.81
CA LEU A 214 4.40 -16.92 -25.38
C LEU A 214 4.49 -18.44 -25.59
N THR A 215 4.25 -19.24 -24.55
CA THR A 215 4.21 -20.71 -24.67
C THR A 215 2.78 -21.23 -24.83
N SER A 216 1.80 -20.42 -24.45
CA SER A 216 0.35 -20.67 -24.55
C SER A 216 -0.36 -19.43 -25.06
N LEU A 217 -1.67 -19.54 -25.36
CA LEU A 217 -2.49 -18.44 -25.90
C LEU A 217 -1.90 -17.80 -27.18
N LYS A 218 -1.25 -18.63 -28.03
CA LYS A 218 -0.69 -18.21 -29.33
C LYS A 218 -1.77 -17.95 -30.39
N GLU A 219 -2.92 -18.61 -30.24
CA GLU A 219 -4.03 -18.53 -31.18
C GLU A 219 -4.94 -17.35 -30.84
N THR A 220 -5.60 -16.79 -31.86
CA THR A 220 -6.63 -15.77 -31.66
C THR A 220 -7.82 -16.38 -30.91
N PRO A 221 -8.35 -15.73 -29.86
CA PRO A 221 -9.49 -16.27 -29.12
C PRO A 221 -10.69 -16.44 -30.05
N PRO A 222 -11.42 -17.55 -29.94
CA PRO A 222 -12.59 -17.76 -30.77
C PRO A 222 -13.68 -16.74 -30.42
N GLY A 223 -14.42 -16.31 -31.43
CA GLY A 223 -15.50 -15.34 -31.27
C GLY A 223 -16.72 -15.85 -30.50
N PRO A 224 -17.73 -14.99 -30.29
CA PRO A 224 -18.96 -15.37 -29.59
C PRO A 224 -19.66 -16.53 -30.30
N GLY A 225 -20.22 -17.46 -29.52
CA GLY A 225 -20.92 -18.64 -30.02
C GLY A 225 -20.04 -19.86 -30.28
N PHE A 226 -18.71 -19.75 -30.15
CA PHE A 226 -17.82 -20.90 -30.18
C PHE A 226 -18.09 -21.83 -28.98
N GLY A 227 -18.38 -23.10 -29.26
CA GLY A 227 -18.73 -24.09 -28.23
C GLY A 227 -20.14 -23.96 -27.64
N LEU A 228 -21.00 -23.06 -28.17
CA LEU A 228 -22.37 -22.92 -27.68
C LEU A 228 -23.17 -24.20 -27.97
N GLN A 229 -23.80 -24.77 -26.95
CA GLN A 229 -24.63 -25.96 -27.09
C GLN A 229 -25.84 -25.70 -28.00
N ALA A 230 -26.29 -26.72 -28.72
CA ALA A 230 -27.36 -26.58 -29.71
C ALA A 230 -28.66 -26.01 -29.11
N ALA A 231 -28.98 -26.31 -27.85
CA ALA A 231 -30.18 -25.82 -27.17
C ALA A 231 -30.15 -24.29 -26.86
N LEU A 232 -28.99 -23.63 -26.97
CA LEU A 232 -28.82 -22.20 -26.71
C LEU A 232 -28.43 -21.40 -27.97
N LYS A 233 -28.33 -22.07 -29.13
CA LYS A 233 -28.04 -21.42 -30.42
C LYS A 233 -29.26 -20.75 -31.03
#